data_AF-A0A6M4IQV8-F1
#
_entry.id   AF-A0A6M4IQV8-F1
#
_cell.length_a   1.000
_cell.length_b   1.000
_cell.length_c   1.000
_cell.angle_alpha   90.00
_cell.angle_beta   90.00
_cell.angle_gamma   90.00
#
_symmetry.space_group_name_H-M   'P 1'
#
loop_
_entity.id
_entity.type
_entity.pdbx_description
1 polymer ?
#
loop_
_entity_poly.entity_id
_entity_poly.type
_entity_poly.pdbx_seq_one_letter_code
_entity_poly.pdbx_strand_id
1 'polypeptide(L)'
;MSNSDIFPTYRPPDWYPLQRALALVFGTAAIDATASFWFIGFVQGPADVGELRLYEYSTTRRRIALDRNGGAYGWFDEINGYSRVDHEEALIGALV
;
A
#
# COMPACT_ATOMS: atom_id res chain seq x y z
N MET A 1 -20.81 21.18 21.71
CA MET A 1 -19.55 20.77 21.05
C MET A 1 -19.64 19.28 20.81
N SER A 2 -19.96 18.85 19.60
CA SER A 2 -20.16 17.44 19.28
C SER A 2 -18.82 16.72 19.26
N ASN A 3 -18.75 15.63 20.02
CA ASN A 3 -17.56 14.82 20.29
C ASN A 3 -17.26 13.85 19.13
N SER A 4 -17.30 14.33 17.88
CA SER A 4 -17.25 13.51 16.66
C SER A 4 -15.84 13.20 16.15
N ASP A 5 -14.78 13.68 16.81
CA ASP A 5 -13.39 13.56 16.34
C ASP A 5 -12.59 12.42 16.99
N ILE A 6 -13.23 11.45 17.65
CA ILE A 6 -12.52 10.39 18.39
C ILE A 6 -12.15 9.21 17.48
N PHE A 7 -12.87 9.02 16.38
CA PHE A 7 -12.60 7.95 15.43
C PHE A 7 -12.36 8.55 14.05
N PRO A 8 -11.23 8.26 13.39
CA PRO A 8 -11.02 8.69 12.01
C PRO A 8 -12.19 8.18 11.16
N THR A 9 -12.68 9.04 10.26
CA THR A 9 -13.75 8.67 9.33
C THR A 9 -13.41 7.33 8.67
N TYR A 10 -14.25 6.32 8.88
CA TYR A 10 -14.09 5.02 8.24
C TYR A 10 -14.03 5.24 6.73
N ARG A 11 -12.88 4.97 6.15
CA ARG A 11 -12.69 4.93 4.69
C ARG A 11 -12.58 3.47 4.30
N PRO A 12 -13.46 2.96 3.42
CA PRO A 12 -13.29 1.61 2.91
C PRO A 12 -11.92 1.50 2.23
N PRO A 13 -11.27 0.32 2.32
CA PRO A 13 -9.98 0.09 1.69
C PRO A 13 -10.04 0.39 0.19
N ASP A 14 -9.15 1.28 -0.25
CA ASP A 14 -8.98 1.63 -1.65
C ASP A 14 -8.13 0.55 -2.31
N TRP A 15 -8.75 -0.50 -2.88
CA TRP A 15 -8.02 -1.62 -3.48
C TRP A 15 -7.43 -1.34 -4.86
N TYR A 16 -7.83 -0.23 -5.49
CA TYR A 16 -7.44 0.09 -6.86
C TYR A 16 -5.91 0.24 -7.06
N PRO A 17 -5.16 0.90 -6.16
CA PRO A 17 -3.70 0.94 -6.21
C PRO A 17 -3.06 -0.45 -6.22
N LEU A 18 -3.54 -1.37 -5.37
CA LEU A 18 -3.00 -2.72 -5.28
C LEU A 18 -3.30 -3.52 -6.55
N GLN A 19 -4.53 -3.42 -7.08
CA GLN A 19 -4.91 -4.06 -8.34
C GLN A 19 -4.04 -3.55 -9.50
N ARG A 20 -3.78 -2.24 -9.55
CA ARG A 20 -2.90 -1.63 -10.55
C ARG A 20 -1.46 -2.13 -10.43
N ALA A 21 -0.91 -2.15 -9.22
CA ALA A 21 0.47 -2.61 -9.00
C ALA A 21 0.63 -4.08 -9.40
N LEU A 22 -0.31 -4.94 -9.02
CA LEU A 22 -0.31 -6.35 -9.40
C LEU A 22 -0.46 -6.53 -10.92
N ALA A 23 -1.39 -5.80 -11.54
CA ALA A 23 -1.60 -5.86 -12.98
C ALA A 23 -0.37 -5.36 -13.77
N LEU A 24 0.35 -4.38 -13.23
CA LEU A 24 1.57 -3.83 -13.84
C LEU A 24 2.71 -4.86 -13.85
N VAL A 25 2.90 -5.60 -12.76
CA VAL A 25 4.04 -6.53 -12.61
C VAL A 25 3.73 -7.94 -13.12
N PHE A 26 2.54 -8.46 -12.81
CA PHE A 26 2.18 -9.87 -13.07
C PHE A 26 1.07 -10.03 -14.13
N GLY A 27 0.59 -8.92 -14.71
CA GLY A 27 -0.51 -8.93 -15.66
C GLY A 27 -1.90 -8.94 -15.01
N THR A 28 -2.93 -8.67 -15.80
CA THR A 28 -4.31 -8.46 -15.31
C THR A 28 -4.92 -9.67 -14.61
N ALA A 29 -4.45 -10.88 -14.91
CA ALA A 29 -4.87 -12.10 -14.21
C ALA A 29 -4.50 -12.09 -12.71
N ALA A 30 -3.50 -11.29 -12.30
CA ALA A 30 -3.09 -11.17 -10.91
C ALA A 30 -3.98 -10.24 -10.08
N ILE A 31 -4.99 -9.59 -10.67
CA ILE A 31 -5.93 -8.74 -9.92
C ILE A 31 -6.65 -9.56 -8.85
N ASP A 32 -7.00 -10.81 -9.12
CA ASP A 32 -7.69 -11.69 -8.17
C ASP A 32 -6.82 -12.00 -6.93
N ALA A 33 -5.49 -11.88 -7.05
CA ALA A 33 -4.57 -12.05 -5.91
C ALA A 33 -4.71 -10.94 -4.86
N THR A 34 -5.41 -9.83 -5.16
CA THR A 34 -5.77 -8.83 -4.14
C THR A 34 -6.53 -9.40 -2.97
N ALA A 35 -7.30 -10.48 -3.17
CA ALA A 35 -8.02 -11.18 -2.09
C ALA A 35 -7.08 -11.75 -1.02
N SER A 36 -5.80 -11.94 -1.34
CA SER A 36 -4.78 -12.44 -0.40
C SER A 36 -4.11 -11.33 0.42
N PHE A 37 -4.51 -10.07 0.23
CA PHE A 37 -3.97 -8.92 0.97
C PHE A 37 -5.00 -8.35 1.95
N TRP A 38 -4.48 -7.84 3.06
CA TRP A 38 -5.23 -7.07 4.04
C TRP A 38 -4.87 -5.60 3.91
N PHE A 39 -5.85 -4.72 3.80
CA PHE A 39 -5.61 -3.30 3.98
C PHE A 39 -5.48 -3.02 5.47
N ILE A 40 -4.32 -2.50 5.89
CA ILE A 40 -4.02 -2.29 7.31
C ILE A 40 -4.00 -0.82 7.72
N GLY A 41 -4.15 0.09 6.76
CA GLY A 41 -4.32 1.51 7.04
C GLY A 41 -3.53 2.41 6.10
N PHE A 42 -3.35 3.64 6.55
CA PHE A 42 -2.66 4.69 5.83
C PHE A 42 -1.41 5.12 6.56
N VAL A 43 -0.37 5.48 5.81
CA VAL A 43 0.89 6.03 6.34
C VAL A 43 1.28 7.30 5.58
N GLN A 44 2.03 8.18 6.23
CA GLN A 44 2.50 9.41 5.60
C GLN A 44 3.63 9.09 4.62
N GLY A 45 3.42 9.38 3.34
CA GLY A 45 4.46 9.31 2.31
C GLY A 45 5.18 10.64 2.11
N PRO A 46 5.99 10.75 1.03
CA PRO A 46 6.64 11.99 0.62
C PRO A 46 5.64 13.15 0.46
N ALA A 47 6.10 14.38 0.70
CA ALA A 47 5.25 15.58 0.71
C ALA A 47 4.51 15.82 -0.63
N ASP A 48 5.13 15.46 -1.74
CA ASP A 48 4.59 15.56 -3.11
C ASP A 48 3.61 14.42 -3.46
N VAL A 49 3.63 13.33 -2.71
CA VAL A 49 2.81 12.12 -2.92
C VAL A 49 1.61 12.11 -1.98
N GLY A 50 1.82 12.50 -0.72
CA GLY A 50 0.83 12.47 0.34
C GLY A 50 0.69 11.09 1.00
N GLU A 51 -0.54 10.67 1.25
CA GLU A 51 -0.87 9.48 2.03
C GLU A 51 -0.74 8.18 1.21
N LEU A 52 -0.01 7.21 1.75
CA LEU A 52 0.17 5.88 1.16
C LEU A 52 -0.81 4.88 1.78
N ARG A 53 -1.26 3.91 0.98
CA ARG A 53 -2.08 2.77 1.39
C ARG A 53 -1.16 1.62 1.76
N LEU A 54 -1.31 1.10 2.97
CA LEU A 54 -0.51 -0.01 3.46
C LEU A 54 -1.32 -1.31 3.36
N TYR A 55 -0.76 -2.29 2.66
CA TYR A 55 -1.32 -3.62 2.53
C TYR A 55 -0.37 -4.65 3.13
N GLU A 56 -0.93 -5.71 3.69
CA GLU A 56 -0.19 -6.83 4.26
C GLU A 56 -0.58 -8.12 3.53
N TYR A 57 0.42 -8.83 3.00
CA TYR A 57 0.18 -10.11 2.38
C TYR A 57 -0.12 -11.17 3.45
N SER A 58 -1.21 -11.91 3.28
CA SER A 58 -1.71 -12.84 4.30
C SER A 58 -0.71 -13.94 4.66
N THR A 59 0.02 -14.47 3.67
CA THR A 59 0.95 -15.60 3.85
C THR A 59 2.26 -15.19 4.52
N THR A 60 2.96 -14.18 4.00
CA THR A 60 4.29 -13.78 4.51
C THR A 60 4.21 -12.74 5.62
N ARG A 61 3.04 -12.14 5.83
CA ARG A 61 2.81 -10.99 6.72
C ARG A 61 3.66 -9.76 6.36
N ARG A 62 4.28 -9.75 5.16
CA ARG A 62 5.05 -8.61 4.67
C ARG A 62 4.13 -7.55 4.11
N ARG A 63 4.62 -6.32 4.12
CA ARG A 63 3.84 -5.13 3.84
C ARG A 63 4.32 -4.41 2.60
N ILE A 64 3.39 -3.81 1.90
CA ILE A 64 3.65 -2.93 0.76
C ILE A 64 2.89 -1.62 0.94
N ALA A 65 3.59 -0.49 0.77
CA ALA A 65 3.01 0.83 0.80
C ALA A 65 2.85 1.35 -0.64
N LEU A 66 1.63 1.74 -1.02
CA LEU A 66 1.33 2.22 -2.37
C LEU A 66 0.72 3.62 -2.37
N ASP A 67 1.10 4.46 -3.33
CA ASP A 67 0.39 5.71 -3.61
C ASP A 67 -0.98 5.45 -4.27
N ARG A 68 -1.77 6.51 -4.49
CA ARG A 68 -3.10 6.41 -5.15
C ARG A 68 -3.07 5.85 -6.57
N ASN A 69 -1.91 5.85 -7.23
CA ASN A 69 -1.72 5.40 -8.61
C ASN A 69 -1.16 3.97 -8.68
N GLY A 70 -0.84 3.34 -7.55
CA GLY A 70 -0.21 2.02 -7.46
C GLY A 70 1.32 2.06 -7.38
N GLY A 71 1.92 3.24 -7.22
CA GLY A 71 3.36 3.42 -7.04
C GLY A 71 3.86 2.83 -5.73
N ALA A 72 4.89 1.99 -5.77
CA ALA A 72 5.44 1.34 -4.58
C ALA A 72 6.44 2.20 -3.80
N TYR A 73 6.38 2.10 -2.47
CA TYR A 73 7.26 2.80 -1.54
C TYR A 73 7.78 1.88 -0.44
N GLY A 74 9.06 2.02 -0.12
CA GLY A 74 9.74 1.35 0.99
C GLY A 74 10.06 2.34 2.12
N TRP A 75 10.09 1.86 3.36
CA TRP A 75 10.58 2.64 4.50
C TRP A 75 12.11 2.56 4.56
N PHE A 76 12.76 3.70 4.75
CA PHE A 76 14.21 3.85 4.85
C PHE A 76 14.56 4.61 6.13
N ASP A 77 15.35 4.00 7.00
CA ASP A 77 15.73 4.57 8.29
C ASP A 77 16.63 5.81 8.14
N GLU A 78 17.43 5.88 7.06
CA GLU A 78 18.35 6.97 6.77
C GLU A 78 17.64 8.31 6.56
N ILE A 79 16.43 8.26 6.01
CA ILE A 79 15.58 9.43 5.77
C ILE A 79 14.38 9.47 6.72
N ASN A 80 14.27 8.49 7.64
CA ASN A 80 13.16 8.27 8.54
C ASN A 80 11.80 8.44 7.83
N GLY A 81 11.66 7.78 6.68
CA GLY A 81 10.56 8.05 5.76
C GLY A 81 10.44 7.06 4.61
N TYR A 82 9.37 7.25 3.83
CA TYR A 82 9.11 6.46 2.65
C TYR A 82 9.80 7.05 1.41
N SER A 83 10.40 6.20 0.59
CA SER A 83 10.90 6.57 -0.74
C SER A 83 10.36 5.62 -1.79
N ARG A 84 10.26 6.12 -3.03
CA ARG A 84 9.81 5.34 -4.20
C ARG A 84 10.75 4.16 -4.40
N VAL A 85 10.18 2.99 -4.61
CA VAL A 85 10.93 1.77 -4.97
C VAL A 85 10.38 1.18 -6.26
N ASP A 86 11.12 0.23 -6.83
CA ASP A 86 10.64 -0.53 -7.97
C ASP A 86 9.42 -1.40 -7.59
N HIS A 87 8.47 -1.54 -8.51
CA HIS A 87 7.22 -2.27 -8.23
C HIS A 87 7.46 -3.77 -8.16
N GLU A 88 8.31 -4.29 -9.05
CA GLU A 88 8.61 -5.71 -9.12
C GLU A 88 9.36 -6.13 -7.87
N GLU A 89 10.39 -5.38 -7.47
CA GLU A 89 11.13 -5.64 -6.23
C GLU A 89 10.22 -5.58 -4.99
N ALA A 90 9.36 -4.55 -4.89
CA ALA A 90 8.46 -4.41 -3.75
C ALA A 90 7.41 -5.52 -3.67
N LEU A 91 6.82 -5.90 -4.80
CA LEU A 91 5.79 -6.94 -4.84
C LEU A 91 6.38 -8.33 -4.66
N ILE A 92 7.49 -8.66 -5.31
CA ILE A 92 8.20 -9.93 -5.08
C ILE A 92 8.64 -10.00 -3.62
N GLY A 93 9.22 -8.91 -3.09
CA GLY A 93 9.61 -8.80 -1.69
C GLY A 93 8.45 -9.01 -0.73
N ALA A 94 7.23 -8.58 -1.06
CA ALA A 94 6.05 -8.84 -0.23
C ALA A 94 5.56 -10.30 -0.33
N LEU A 95 5.72 -10.94 -1.49
CA LEU A 95 5.13 -12.26 -1.79
C LEU A 95 6.01 -13.45 -1.36
N VAL A 96 7.34 -13.27 -1.26
CA VAL A 96 8.32 -14.33 -0.97
C VAL A 96 8.76 -14.33 0.50
#